data_AF-A0A1Q7XBE7-F1
#
_entry.id   AF-A0A1Q7XBE7-F1
#
_cell.length_a   1.000
_cell.length_b   1.000
_cell.length_c   1.000
_cell.angle_alpha   90.00
_cell.angle_beta   90.00
_cell.angle_gamma   90.00
#
_symmetry.space_group_name_H-M   'P 1'
#
loop_
_entity.id
_entity.type
_entity.pdbx_description
1 polymer ?
#
loop_
_entity_poly.entity_id
_entity_poly.type
_entity_poly.pdbx_seq_one_letter_code
_entity_poly.pdbx_strand_id
1 'polypeptide(L)'
;MPENIDKDSDLSVKAEEYIEVISTDDERIKIIGEELANDTGRAIFGKISQGVASTNDLAKALNISLPLVNWHINRLLSVALIKVEKVEMSSKNKKMKYYGPVKTALVIVPPENSSENNVSKSKKETVLLQLRHYLASIAAFVVGTSTIYITEKNQLPTGSVTAPQTAKNLAQTSESLHAATPQTSITTASPPPEPSILAAEPTLILLALLGGAIAFCAVFFGIRMARRKKQKVQTI
;
A
#
# COMPACT_ATOMS: atom_id res chain seq x y z
N MET A 1 -23.19 -58.13 -14.47
CA MET A 1 -23.16 -56.81 -15.14
C MET A 1 -21.93 -56.07 -14.64
N PRO A 2 -21.17 -55.43 -15.54
CA PRO A 2 -19.88 -54.80 -15.21
C PRO A 2 -20.09 -53.43 -14.56
N GLU A 3 -19.05 -53.02 -13.82
CA GLU A 3 -18.53 -51.65 -13.73
C GLU A 3 -19.51 -50.54 -13.33
N ASN A 4 -19.35 -50.04 -12.10
CA ASN A 4 -19.15 -48.61 -11.96
C ASN A 4 -18.05 -48.36 -10.91
N ILE A 5 -16.83 -48.17 -11.41
CA ILE A 5 -15.76 -47.53 -10.68
C ILE A 5 -16.10 -46.04 -10.75
N ASP A 6 -16.86 -45.55 -9.76
CA ASP A 6 -17.02 -44.11 -9.54
C ASP A 6 -15.69 -43.57 -8.99
N LYS A 7 -14.83 -43.33 -9.98
CA LYS A 7 -13.59 -42.58 -9.94
C LYS A 7 -13.97 -41.11 -9.89
N ASP A 8 -14.26 -40.61 -8.71
CA ASP A 8 -14.17 -39.17 -8.43
C ASP A 8 -13.72 -39.01 -6.98
N SER A 9 -12.40 -39.08 -6.86
CA SER A 9 -11.62 -38.55 -5.76
C SER A 9 -12.18 -37.20 -5.30
N ASP A 10 -12.80 -37.24 -4.12
CA ASP A 10 -13.20 -36.14 -3.25
C ASP A 10 -11.97 -35.33 -2.79
N LEU A 11 -11.26 -34.74 -3.76
CA LEU A 11 -10.09 -33.88 -3.57
C LEU A 11 -10.49 -32.42 -3.29
N SER A 12 -11.74 -32.16 -2.91
CA SER A 12 -12.16 -30.88 -2.35
C SER A 12 -11.98 -30.87 -0.81
N VAL A 13 -10.83 -31.35 -0.35
CA VAL A 13 -10.34 -31.00 0.98
C VAL A 13 -9.91 -29.55 0.88
N LYS A 14 -10.57 -28.65 1.61
CA LYS A 14 -10.22 -27.22 1.69
C LYS A 14 -8.74 -27.10 2.04
N ALA A 15 -7.90 -26.86 1.02
CA ALA A 15 -6.46 -26.85 1.16
C ALA A 15 -6.00 -25.75 2.12
N GLU A 16 -6.82 -24.71 2.27
CA GLU A 16 -6.61 -23.58 3.16
C GLU A 16 -6.57 -23.98 4.65
N GLU A 17 -7.18 -25.11 5.04
CA GLU A 17 -7.20 -25.58 6.44
C GLU A 17 -5.92 -26.36 6.82
N TYR A 18 -5.13 -26.78 5.83
CA TYR A 18 -3.96 -27.62 6.03
C TYR A 18 -2.69 -27.03 5.43
N ILE A 19 -2.65 -25.76 5.03
CA ILE A 19 -1.44 -25.11 4.54
C ILE A 19 -0.92 -24.13 5.59
N GLU A 20 0.29 -24.38 6.08
CA GLU A 20 1.02 -23.45 6.93
C GLU A 20 2.04 -22.69 6.08
N VAL A 21 1.85 -21.37 5.97
CA VAL A 21 2.79 -20.48 5.29
C VAL A 21 3.78 -19.93 6.32
N ILE A 22 5.08 -20.19 6.12
CA ILE A 22 6.16 -19.68 6.97
C ILE A 22 7.09 -18.81 6.11
N SER A 23 7.42 -17.62 6.63
CA SER A 23 8.35 -16.71 5.96
C SER A 23 9.80 -17.05 6.33
N THR A 24 10.75 -16.86 5.40
CA THR A 24 12.19 -17.14 5.58
C THR A 24 12.88 -16.45 6.77
N ASP A 25 12.26 -15.42 7.36
CA ASP A 25 12.73 -14.73 8.57
C ASP A 25 12.24 -15.38 9.89
N ASP A 26 11.33 -16.35 9.83
CA ASP A 26 10.85 -17.10 10.99
C ASP A 26 11.97 -17.97 11.57
N GLU A 27 12.20 -17.85 12.89
CA GLU A 27 13.20 -18.62 13.63
C GLU A 27 13.00 -20.15 13.49
N ARG A 28 11.75 -20.59 13.30
CA ARG A 28 11.40 -22.01 13.13
C ARG A 28 11.98 -22.61 11.87
N ILE A 29 12.19 -21.84 10.80
CA ILE A 29 12.75 -22.35 9.53
C ILE A 29 14.14 -22.90 9.73
N LYS A 30 14.96 -22.28 10.58
CA LYS A 30 16.30 -22.77 10.88
C LYS A 30 16.24 -24.19 11.45
N ILE A 31 15.36 -24.40 12.43
CA ILE A 31 15.20 -25.70 13.09
C ILE A 31 14.58 -26.72 12.12
N ILE A 32 13.56 -26.34 11.36
CA ILE A 32 12.94 -27.21 10.33
C ILE A 32 13.99 -27.65 9.31
N GLY A 33 14.77 -26.72 8.77
CA GLY A 33 15.84 -27.00 7.81
C GLY A 33 16.91 -27.92 8.39
N GLU A 34 17.36 -27.65 9.63
CA GLU A 34 18.36 -28.48 10.32
C GLU A 34 17.85 -29.91 10.57
N GLU A 35 16.60 -30.11 10.99
CA GLU A 35 16.03 -31.44 11.26
C GLU A 35 15.75 -32.23 9.98
N LEU A 36 15.26 -31.58 8.92
CA LEU A 36 14.97 -32.25 7.65
C LEU A 36 16.25 -32.55 6.84
N ALA A 37 17.28 -31.72 6.97
CA ALA A 37 18.60 -31.98 6.37
C ALA A 37 19.35 -33.11 7.10
N ASN A 38 19.13 -33.27 8.41
CA ASN A 38 19.74 -34.33 9.19
C ASN A 38 19.11 -35.70 8.89
N ASP A 39 19.93 -36.72 8.62
CA ASP A 39 19.46 -38.07 8.30
C ASP A 39 18.64 -38.71 9.42
N THR A 40 19.09 -38.55 10.67
CA THR A 40 18.40 -39.09 11.86
C THR A 40 17.09 -38.34 12.12
N GLY A 41 17.11 -37.01 12.03
CA GLY A 41 15.91 -36.17 12.17
C GLY A 41 14.85 -36.52 11.13
N ARG A 42 15.27 -36.63 9.87
CA ARG A 42 14.40 -37.04 8.75
C ARG A 42 13.88 -38.48 8.91
N ALA A 43 14.71 -39.42 9.38
CA ALA A 43 14.27 -40.79 9.62
C ALA A 43 13.22 -40.87 10.74
N ILE A 44 13.41 -40.13 11.84
CA ILE A 44 12.45 -40.04 12.94
C ILE A 44 11.13 -39.42 12.45
N PHE A 45 11.21 -38.27 11.78
CA PHE A 45 10.03 -37.60 11.23
C PHE A 45 9.28 -38.49 10.23
N GLY A 46 10.00 -39.18 9.35
CA GLY A 46 9.42 -40.12 8.39
C GLY A 46 8.70 -41.29 9.06
N LYS A 47 9.25 -41.84 10.15
CA LYS A 47 8.58 -42.90 10.93
C LYS A 47 7.31 -42.40 11.62
N ILE A 48 7.35 -41.22 12.24
CA ILE A 48 6.17 -40.61 12.86
C ILE A 48 5.11 -40.25 11.81
N SER A 49 5.54 -39.86 10.60
CA SER A 49 4.61 -39.51 9.51
C SER A 49 3.81 -40.70 8.99
N GLN A 50 4.30 -41.93 9.18
CA GLN A 50 3.60 -43.17 8.81
C GLN A 50 2.56 -43.61 9.84
N GLY A 51 2.63 -43.09 11.07
CA GLY A 51 1.74 -43.47 12.15
C GLY A 51 2.27 -43.05 13.52
N VAL A 52 1.46 -43.25 14.55
CA VAL A 52 1.80 -42.79 15.89
C VAL A 52 2.89 -43.69 16.52
N ALA A 53 3.95 -43.09 17.05
CA ALA A 53 5.07 -43.84 17.64
C ALA A 53 5.53 -43.23 18.98
N SER A 54 5.97 -44.07 19.92
CA SER A 54 6.62 -43.59 21.16
C SER A 54 8.12 -43.41 20.96
N THR A 55 8.77 -42.68 21.86
CA THR A 55 10.24 -42.53 21.87
C THR A 55 10.97 -43.87 21.92
N ASN A 56 10.41 -44.86 22.63
CA ASN A 56 11.00 -46.19 22.76
C ASN A 56 10.87 -46.97 21.45
N ASP A 57 9.71 -46.88 20.80
CA ASP A 57 9.45 -47.54 19.52
C ASP A 57 10.39 -46.99 18.44
N LEU A 58 10.58 -45.66 18.40
CA LEU A 58 11.50 -45.00 17.48
C LEU A 58 12.95 -45.41 17.73
N ALA A 59 13.39 -45.45 18.99
CA ALA A 59 14.74 -45.89 19.36
C ALA A 59 15.04 -47.31 18.89
N LYS A 60 14.08 -48.23 19.09
CA LYS A 60 14.19 -49.63 18.64
C LYS A 60 14.14 -49.75 17.11
N ALA A 61 13.20 -49.08 16.47
CA ALA A 61 12.98 -49.19 15.03
C ALA A 61 14.13 -48.62 14.20
N LEU A 62 14.81 -47.59 14.70
CA LEU A 62 15.91 -46.92 14.02
C LEU A 62 17.29 -47.31 14.59
N ASN A 63 17.33 -48.19 15.60
CA ASN A 63 18.56 -48.62 16.30
C ASN A 63 19.43 -47.45 16.78
N ILE A 64 18.79 -46.44 17.39
CA ILE A 64 19.43 -45.23 17.92
C ILE A 64 19.12 -45.06 19.42
N SER A 65 19.97 -44.31 20.12
CA SER A 65 19.83 -44.16 21.57
C SER A 65 18.58 -43.35 21.96
N LEU A 66 17.92 -43.71 23.06
CA LEU A 66 16.76 -42.97 23.58
C LEU A 66 17.03 -41.46 23.76
N PRO A 67 18.19 -41.02 24.31
CA PRO A 67 18.49 -39.60 24.44
C PRO A 67 18.55 -38.87 23.09
N LEU A 68 19.13 -39.51 22.07
CA LEU A 68 19.23 -38.93 20.73
C LEU A 68 17.84 -38.78 20.09
N VAL A 69 17.00 -39.81 20.20
CA VAL A 69 15.60 -39.73 19.75
C VAL A 69 14.87 -38.60 20.47
N ASN A 70 15.00 -38.51 21.80
CA ASN A 70 14.33 -37.49 22.59
C ASN A 70 14.78 -36.07 22.19
N TRP A 71 16.05 -35.90 21.84
CA TRP A 71 16.58 -34.63 21.33
C TRP A 71 15.88 -34.22 20.03
N HIS A 72 15.82 -35.10 19.03
CA HIS A 72 15.12 -34.84 17.77
C HIS A 72 13.62 -34.63 17.97
N ILE A 73 12.96 -35.44 18.80
CA ILE A 73 11.52 -35.29 19.11
C ILE A 73 11.22 -33.90 19.68
N ASN A 74 12.00 -33.43 20.66
CA ASN A 74 11.78 -32.11 21.26
C ASN A 74 11.94 -30.99 20.22
N ARG A 75 12.90 -31.16 19.32
CA ARG A 75 13.17 -30.21 18.24
C ARG A 75 12.03 -30.18 17.22
N LEU A 76 11.57 -31.34 16.75
CA LEU A 76 10.40 -31.47 15.88
C LEU A 76 9.10 -30.96 16.53
N LEU A 77 8.91 -31.16 17.85
CA LEU A 77 7.78 -30.61 18.60
C LEU A 77 7.84 -29.08 18.67
N SER A 78 9.03 -28.50 18.87
CA SER A 78 9.21 -27.04 19.00
C SER A 78 8.81 -26.27 17.75
N VAL A 79 8.92 -26.91 16.57
CA VAL A 79 8.52 -26.34 15.28
C VAL A 79 7.17 -26.85 14.79
N ALA A 80 6.42 -27.55 15.64
CA ALA A 80 5.09 -28.09 15.32
C ALA A 80 5.06 -29.00 14.07
N LEU A 81 6.17 -29.66 13.72
CA LEU A 81 6.16 -30.71 12.68
C LEU A 81 5.49 -31.99 13.19
N ILE A 82 5.57 -32.25 14.49
CA ILE A 82 4.92 -33.37 15.17
C ILE A 82 4.11 -32.86 16.37
N LYS A 83 3.15 -33.66 16.84
CA LYS A 83 2.34 -33.39 18.02
C LYS A 83 2.23 -34.61 18.93
N VAL A 84 1.93 -34.39 20.20
CA VAL A 84 1.57 -35.47 21.12
C VAL A 84 0.13 -35.87 20.84
N GLU A 85 -0.09 -37.09 20.39
CA GLU A 85 -1.41 -37.58 19.99
C GLU A 85 -2.14 -38.27 21.15
N LYS A 86 -1.39 -39.06 21.93
CA LYS A 86 -1.93 -39.75 23.11
C LYS A 86 -0.87 -39.94 24.19
N VAL A 87 -1.34 -40.13 25.41
CA VAL A 87 -0.51 -40.49 26.56
C VAL A 87 -1.12 -41.73 27.20
N GLU A 88 -0.38 -42.83 27.19
CA GLU A 88 -0.83 -44.10 27.79
C GLU A 88 0.11 -44.52 28.92
N MET A 89 -0.34 -45.47 29.74
CA MET A 89 0.51 -46.08 30.75
C MET A 89 1.32 -47.22 30.12
N SER A 90 2.64 -47.19 30.32
CA SER A 90 3.54 -48.29 29.98
C SER A 90 3.30 -49.50 30.89
N SER A 91 3.78 -50.68 30.48
CA SER A 91 3.82 -51.90 31.33
C SER A 91 4.55 -51.70 32.65
N LYS A 92 5.44 -50.70 32.73
CA LYS A 92 6.14 -50.28 33.96
C LYS A 92 5.39 -49.20 34.75
N ASN A 93 4.09 -49.03 34.50
CA ASN A 93 3.22 -48.02 35.12
C ASN A 93 3.76 -46.58 35.03
N LYS A 94 4.43 -46.26 33.92
CA LYS A 94 4.95 -44.91 33.61
C LYS A 94 4.15 -44.31 32.47
N LYS A 95 3.80 -43.03 32.56
CA LYS A 95 3.17 -42.30 31.45
C LYS A 95 4.11 -42.24 30.25
N MET A 96 3.62 -42.67 29.08
CA MET A 96 4.36 -42.72 27.83
C MET A 96 3.62 -41.88 26.78
N LYS A 97 4.35 -40.94 26.17
CA LYS A 97 3.84 -40.08 25.11
C LYS A 97 3.99 -40.78 23.77
N TYR A 98 2.96 -40.67 22.95
CA TYR A 98 2.97 -41.08 21.55
C TYR A 98 2.87 -39.84 20.67
N TYR A 99 3.73 -39.81 19.66
CA TYR A 99 3.89 -38.69 18.76
C TYR A 99 3.32 -39.04 17.39
N GLY A 100 2.55 -38.12 16.82
CA GLY A 100 1.96 -38.22 15.49
C GLY A 100 2.31 -37.00 14.64
N PRO A 101 2.10 -37.08 13.32
CA PRO A 101 2.40 -35.98 12.43
C PRO A 101 1.37 -34.85 12.58
N VAL A 102 1.81 -33.62 12.33
CA VAL A 102 0.90 -32.52 12.06
C VAL A 102 0.54 -32.59 10.58
N LYS A 103 -0.75 -32.76 10.27
CA LYS A 103 -1.25 -32.89 8.89
C LYS A 103 -1.30 -31.51 8.22
N THR A 104 -0.14 -30.87 8.02
CA THR A 104 -0.04 -29.56 7.37
C THR A 104 1.02 -29.58 6.27
N ALA A 105 0.72 -28.94 5.14
CA ALA A 105 1.65 -28.64 4.07
C ALA A 105 2.39 -27.35 4.42
N LEU A 106 3.71 -27.43 4.50
CA LEU A 106 4.57 -26.30 4.80
C LEU A 106 4.98 -25.57 3.51
N VAL A 107 4.62 -24.28 3.40
CA VAL A 107 5.03 -23.41 2.30
C VAL A 107 6.00 -22.36 2.82
N ILE A 108 7.24 -22.38 2.32
CA ILE A 108 8.26 -21.39 2.69
C ILE A 108 8.24 -20.26 1.67
N VAL A 109 7.96 -19.04 2.12
CA VAL A 109 7.95 -17.82 1.29
C VAL A 109 9.10 -16.89 1.68
N PRO A 110 9.71 -16.17 0.73
CA PRO A 110 10.66 -15.11 1.07
C PRO A 110 9.99 -14.05 1.97
N PRO A 111 10.77 -13.26 2.73
CA PRO A 111 10.19 -12.27 3.60
C PRO A 111 9.51 -11.23 2.73
N GLU A 112 8.24 -10.94 3.01
CA GLU A 112 7.60 -9.81 2.36
C GLU A 112 8.36 -8.55 2.78
N ASN A 113 9.11 -7.99 1.84
CA ASN A 113 9.73 -6.70 2.01
C ASN A 113 8.62 -5.72 2.43
N SER A 114 8.68 -5.27 3.67
CA SER A 114 7.67 -4.41 4.31
C SER A 114 7.53 -3.03 3.65
N SER A 115 8.17 -2.83 2.50
CA SER A 115 8.01 -1.72 1.59
C SER A 115 6.73 -1.78 0.75
N GLU A 116 5.97 -2.88 0.71
CA GLU A 116 4.73 -2.97 -0.10
C GLU A 116 3.43 -3.03 0.70
N ASN A 117 3.44 -3.58 1.91
CA ASN A 117 2.28 -3.58 2.81
C ASN A 117 2.08 -2.24 3.58
N ASN A 118 3.08 -1.36 3.62
CA ASN A 118 2.88 0.05 4.01
C ASN A 118 2.24 0.89 2.90
N VAL A 119 2.35 0.51 1.62
CA VAL A 119 1.67 1.24 0.52
C VAL A 119 0.16 1.14 0.68
N SER A 120 -0.34 0.03 1.21
CA SER A 120 -1.76 -0.15 1.51
C SER A 120 -2.23 0.70 2.68
N LYS A 121 -1.42 1.00 3.70
CA LYS A 121 -1.78 1.93 4.80
C LYS A 121 -1.59 3.40 4.39
N SER A 122 -0.50 3.71 3.71
CA SER A 122 -0.17 5.04 3.19
C SER A 122 -1.15 5.51 2.11
N LYS A 123 -1.66 4.62 1.25
CA LYS A 123 -2.76 4.96 0.33
C LYS A 123 -4.04 5.32 1.06
N LYS A 124 -4.42 4.62 2.14
CA LYS A 124 -5.66 4.97 2.87
C LYS A 124 -5.49 6.30 3.60
N GLU A 125 -4.33 6.53 4.21
CA GLU A 125 -4.05 7.80 4.89
C GLU A 125 -4.01 8.99 3.92
N THR A 126 -3.40 8.82 2.74
CA THR A 126 -3.40 9.88 1.70
C THR A 126 -4.79 10.10 1.11
N VAL A 127 -5.58 9.05 0.84
CA VAL A 127 -6.97 9.19 0.37
C VAL A 127 -7.87 9.82 1.43
N LEU A 128 -7.73 9.45 2.70
CA LEU A 128 -8.48 10.07 3.81
C LEU A 128 -8.10 11.53 4.02
N LEU A 129 -6.82 11.88 3.85
CA LEU A 129 -6.37 13.26 3.93
C LEU A 129 -6.91 14.11 2.76
N GLN A 130 -6.89 13.56 1.54
CA GLN A 130 -7.47 14.21 0.36
C GLN A 130 -8.98 14.40 0.52
N LEU A 131 -9.70 13.40 1.03
CA LEU A 131 -11.13 13.50 1.31
C LEU A 131 -11.44 14.55 2.38
N ARG A 132 -10.65 14.61 3.47
CA ARG A 132 -10.77 15.66 4.50
C ARG A 132 -10.56 17.05 3.92
N HIS A 133 -9.57 17.22 3.05
CA HIS A 133 -9.29 18.50 2.40
C HIS A 133 -10.44 18.91 1.46
N TYR A 134 -11.01 17.95 0.74
CA TYR A 134 -12.18 18.19 -0.11
C TYR A 134 -13.42 18.61 0.71
N LEU A 135 -13.71 17.91 1.80
CA LEU A 135 -14.80 18.27 2.72
C LEU A 135 -14.61 19.64 3.36
N ALA A 136 -13.38 19.97 3.79
CA ALA A 136 -13.05 21.29 4.33
C ALA A 136 -13.22 22.40 3.28
N SER A 137 -12.86 22.13 2.02
CA SER A 137 -13.02 23.09 0.92
C SER A 137 -14.49 23.37 0.60
N ILE A 138 -15.35 22.34 0.61
CA ILE A 138 -16.79 22.49 0.39
C ILE A 138 -17.42 23.28 1.55
N ALA A 139 -17.07 22.96 2.80
CA ALA A 139 -17.57 23.69 3.96
C ALA A 139 -17.19 25.18 3.92
N ALA A 140 -15.94 25.49 3.53
CA ALA A 140 -15.50 26.88 3.35
C ALA A 140 -16.25 27.60 2.23
N PHE A 141 -16.60 26.90 1.15
CA PHE A 141 -17.39 27.47 0.04
C PHE A 141 -18.84 27.76 0.47
N VAL A 142 -19.47 26.87 1.24
CA VAL A 142 -20.84 27.07 1.76
C VAL A 142 -20.89 28.22 2.77
N VAL A 143 -19.88 28.32 3.65
CA VAL A 143 -19.78 29.44 4.60
C VAL A 143 -19.47 30.74 3.87
N GLY A 144 -18.51 30.74 2.93
CA GLY A 144 -18.13 31.91 2.15
C GLY A 144 -19.25 32.44 1.26
N THR A 145 -20.04 31.55 0.64
CA THR A 145 -21.23 31.96 -0.12
C THR A 145 -22.34 32.44 0.80
N SER A 146 -22.55 31.82 1.96
CA SER A 146 -23.53 32.28 2.95
C SER A 146 -23.20 33.65 3.55
N THR A 147 -21.92 33.97 3.80
CA THR A 147 -21.53 35.30 4.30
C THR A 147 -21.67 36.39 3.25
N ILE A 148 -21.43 36.09 1.96
CA ILE A 148 -21.71 37.00 0.85
C ILE A 148 -23.22 37.26 0.75
N TYR A 149 -24.06 36.22 0.80
CA TYR A 149 -25.51 36.37 0.81
C TYR A 149 -26.05 37.10 2.05
N ILE A 150 -25.41 36.99 3.22
CA ILE A 150 -25.77 37.75 4.43
C ILE A 150 -25.30 39.21 4.33
N THR A 151 -24.18 39.47 3.67
CA THR A 151 -23.65 40.85 3.48
C THR A 151 -24.46 41.63 2.44
N GLU A 152 -24.96 40.98 1.39
CA GLU A 152 -25.80 41.63 0.37
C GLU A 152 -27.18 42.04 0.92
N LYS A 153 -27.72 41.33 1.92
CA LYS A 153 -28.94 41.74 2.62
C LYS A 153 -28.74 42.75 3.76
N ASN A 154 -27.50 43.18 4.01
CA ASN A 154 -27.16 44.14 5.08
C ASN A 154 -26.41 45.41 4.61
N GLN A 155 -26.27 45.65 3.30
CA GLN A 155 -25.71 46.91 2.81
C GLN A 155 -26.76 48.03 2.83
N LEU A 156 -26.87 48.72 3.98
CA LEU A 156 -27.03 50.17 3.98
C LEU A 156 -25.68 50.85 3.65
N PRO A 157 -25.70 52.05 3.04
CA PRO A 157 -24.55 52.61 2.31
C PRO A 157 -23.66 53.47 3.21
N THR A 158 -22.46 53.01 3.54
CA THR A 158 -21.38 53.83 4.11
C THR A 158 -20.07 53.09 3.83
N GLY A 159 -19.08 53.59 3.11
CA GLY A 159 -18.46 54.90 3.18
C GLY A 159 -16.99 54.70 3.54
N SER A 160 -16.09 55.35 2.78
CA SER A 160 -14.66 55.59 3.04
C SER A 160 -13.70 54.40 3.16
N VAL A 161 -12.92 54.20 2.09
CA VAL A 161 -11.57 53.62 2.14
C VAL A 161 -10.60 54.71 2.60
N THR A 162 -9.86 54.47 3.69
CA THR A 162 -8.78 55.35 4.18
C THR A 162 -7.49 54.56 4.47
N ALA A 163 -6.47 54.83 3.64
CA ALA A 163 -5.01 54.97 3.89
C ALA A 163 -4.16 53.75 4.37
N PRO A 164 -2.80 53.74 4.19
CA PRO A 164 -1.88 54.84 3.83
C PRO A 164 -0.97 54.59 2.60
N GLN A 165 -0.80 55.57 1.71
CA GLN A 165 0.34 56.53 1.64
C GLN A 165 1.73 55.92 1.46
N THR A 166 2.25 55.99 0.23
CA THR A 166 3.68 56.23 -0.02
C THR A 166 3.78 57.43 -0.96
N ALA A 167 4.40 58.49 -0.46
CA ALA A 167 4.52 59.79 -1.10
C ALA A 167 5.69 59.83 -2.09
N LYS A 168 5.45 60.39 -3.28
CA LYS A 168 6.20 61.52 -3.87
C LYS A 168 5.70 61.79 -5.29
N ASN A 169 4.89 62.83 -5.43
CA ASN A 169 4.75 63.58 -6.68
C ASN A 169 4.99 65.05 -6.35
N LEU A 170 5.92 65.66 -7.07
CA LEU A 170 6.16 67.09 -7.06
C LEU A 170 5.40 67.67 -8.27
N ALA A 171 4.33 68.41 -7.93
CA ALA A 171 3.71 69.56 -8.58
C ALA A 171 3.47 69.52 -10.11
N GLN A 172 2.20 69.51 -10.59
CA GLN A 172 1.26 70.67 -10.62
C GLN A 172 1.76 71.77 -11.60
N THR A 173 0.96 72.45 -12.43
CA THR A 173 -0.50 72.62 -12.56
C THR A 173 -0.71 73.61 -13.73
N SER A 174 -1.95 73.63 -14.26
CA SER A 174 -2.59 74.72 -15.03
C SER A 174 -2.15 74.96 -16.47
N GLU A 175 -3.11 74.85 -17.40
CA GLU A 175 -3.62 76.06 -18.05
C GLU A 175 -4.97 75.85 -18.73
N SER A 176 -5.74 76.93 -18.74
CA SER A 176 -7.12 77.09 -19.15
C SER A 176 -7.26 77.55 -20.60
N LEU A 177 -8.37 77.14 -21.24
CA LEU A 177 -9.17 77.89 -22.22
C LEU A 177 -8.51 78.29 -23.57
N HIS A 178 -9.00 77.73 -24.70
CA HIS A 178 -9.68 78.46 -25.78
C HIS A 178 -9.94 77.60 -27.04
N ALA A 179 -11.16 77.78 -27.57
CA ALA A 179 -11.54 77.92 -28.98
C ALA A 179 -11.67 76.71 -29.94
N ALA A 180 -12.89 76.67 -30.51
CA ALA A 180 -13.23 76.45 -31.93
C ALA A 180 -13.56 75.03 -32.44
N THR A 181 -14.86 74.70 -32.32
CA THR A 181 -15.81 74.27 -33.39
C THR A 181 -15.60 72.98 -34.22
N PRO A 182 -16.70 72.38 -34.73
CA PRO A 182 -16.90 70.92 -34.82
C PRO A 182 -16.98 70.40 -36.27
N GLN A 183 -16.66 69.12 -36.53
CA GLN A 183 -17.20 68.42 -37.72
C GLN A 183 -17.44 66.91 -37.50
N THR A 184 -18.73 66.62 -37.40
CA THR A 184 -19.53 65.53 -38.01
C THR A 184 -18.83 64.55 -38.96
N SER A 185 -19.06 63.25 -38.74
CA SER A 185 -19.50 62.32 -39.78
C SER A 185 -20.23 61.12 -39.16
N ILE A 186 -21.31 60.75 -39.82
CA ILE A 186 -22.47 59.97 -39.37
C ILE A 186 -22.53 58.65 -40.16
N THR A 187 -23.07 57.61 -39.50
CA THR A 187 -23.81 56.47 -40.08
C THR A 187 -22.99 55.48 -40.95
N THR A 188 -23.02 54.16 -40.76
CA THR A 188 -24.19 53.31 -40.99
C THR A 188 -23.98 51.87 -40.47
N ALA A 189 -25.08 51.28 -40.03
CA ALA A 189 -25.38 49.96 -39.46
C ALA A 189 -24.75 48.68 -40.07
N SER A 190 -24.56 47.64 -39.23
CA SER A 190 -25.33 46.37 -39.23
C SER A 190 -24.83 45.37 -38.13
N PRO A 191 -25.65 44.40 -37.65
CA PRO A 191 -25.46 43.69 -36.38
C PRO A 191 -24.87 42.24 -36.57
N PRO A 192 -24.89 41.35 -35.55
CA PRO A 192 -23.75 40.57 -35.04
C PRO A 192 -23.48 39.24 -35.80
N PRO A 193 -22.33 38.57 -35.53
CA PRO A 193 -22.45 37.17 -35.12
C PRO A 193 -21.48 36.77 -33.98
N GLU A 194 -21.98 35.90 -33.09
CA GLU A 194 -21.20 35.16 -32.09
C GLU A 194 -20.30 34.06 -32.74
N PRO A 195 -19.65 33.17 -31.97
CA PRO A 195 -18.24 33.18 -31.62
C PRO A 195 -17.45 32.07 -32.34
N SER A 196 -16.31 32.39 -32.96
CA SER A 196 -15.41 31.38 -33.53
C SER A 196 -14.33 30.97 -32.53
N ILE A 197 -14.59 29.93 -31.72
CA ILE A 197 -13.63 29.29 -30.81
C ILE A 197 -12.71 28.28 -31.57
N LEU A 198 -12.45 28.50 -32.86
CA LEU A 198 -11.73 27.53 -33.69
C LEU A 198 -10.67 28.18 -34.58
N ALA A 199 -9.84 29.05 -33.98
CA ALA A 199 -8.64 29.59 -34.61
C ALA A 199 -7.49 29.67 -33.61
N ALA A 200 -7.29 28.62 -32.80
CA ALA A 200 -6.01 28.46 -32.13
C ALA A 200 -4.98 28.01 -33.18
N GLU A 201 -4.12 28.94 -33.57
CA GLU A 201 -3.07 28.75 -34.57
C GLU A 201 -2.23 27.49 -34.21
N PRO A 202 -1.98 26.53 -35.13
CA PRO A 202 -1.32 25.26 -34.81
C PRO A 202 0.10 25.42 -34.21
N THR A 203 0.71 26.59 -34.44
CA THR A 203 1.97 27.06 -33.83
C THR A 203 1.87 27.20 -32.31
N LEU A 204 0.74 27.70 -31.77
CA LEU A 204 0.52 27.84 -30.33
C LEU A 204 0.31 26.49 -29.64
N ILE A 205 -0.33 25.54 -30.33
CA ILE A 205 -0.52 24.16 -29.83
C ILE A 205 0.85 23.45 -29.76
N LEU A 206 1.71 23.62 -30.76
CA LEU A 206 3.05 23.05 -30.77
C LEU A 206 3.94 23.63 -29.66
N LEU A 207 3.87 24.94 -29.43
CA LEU A 207 4.63 25.60 -28.36
C LEU A 207 4.13 25.18 -26.97
N ALA A 208 2.82 25.02 -26.79
CA ALA A 208 2.24 24.51 -25.55
C ALA A 208 2.64 23.05 -25.28
N LEU A 209 2.66 22.18 -26.30
CA LEU A 209 3.12 20.80 -26.17
C LEU A 209 4.61 20.71 -25.85
N LEU A 210 5.44 21.53 -26.49
CA LEU A 210 6.87 21.56 -26.25
C LEU A 210 7.21 22.10 -24.85
N GLY A 211 6.52 23.15 -24.41
CA GLY A 211 6.63 23.68 -23.05
C GLY A 211 6.18 22.66 -21.99
N GLY A 212 5.07 21.95 -22.25
CA GLY A 212 4.59 20.87 -21.41
C GLY A 212 5.59 19.71 -21.28
N ALA A 213 6.21 19.30 -22.39
CA ALA A 213 7.21 18.23 -22.39
C ALA A 213 8.48 18.61 -21.61
N ILE A 214 8.96 19.86 -21.73
CA ILE A 214 10.13 20.35 -21.00
C ILE A 214 9.84 20.43 -19.49
N ALA A 215 8.69 20.99 -19.10
CA ALA A 215 8.29 21.05 -17.70
C ALA A 215 8.11 19.65 -17.10
N PHE A 216 7.51 18.72 -17.85
CA PHE A 216 7.36 17.33 -17.44
C PHE A 216 8.72 16.64 -17.25
N CYS A 217 9.65 16.82 -18.19
CA CYS A 217 11.01 16.28 -18.08
C CYS A 217 11.78 16.85 -16.89
N ALA A 218 11.69 18.16 -16.63
CA ALA A 218 12.36 18.80 -15.50
C ALA A 218 11.85 18.27 -14.15
N VAL A 219 10.53 18.12 -14.00
CA VAL A 219 9.92 17.56 -12.78
C VAL A 219 10.28 16.08 -12.62
N PHE A 220 10.18 15.29 -13.70
CA PHE A 220 10.48 13.86 -13.68
C PHE A 220 11.96 13.58 -13.33
N PHE A 221 12.90 14.29 -13.97
CA PHE A 221 14.33 14.15 -13.68
C PHE A 221 14.72 14.74 -12.32
N GLY A 222 14.11 15.84 -11.89
CA GLY A 222 14.33 16.43 -10.57
C GLY A 222 13.94 15.47 -9.44
N ILE A 223 12.75 14.87 -9.53
CA ILE A 223 12.29 13.86 -8.56
C ILE A 223 13.19 12.61 -8.60
N ARG A 224 13.58 12.14 -9.79
CA ARG A 224 14.45 10.96 -9.94
C ARG A 224 15.85 11.20 -9.37
N MET A 225 16.46 12.37 -9.56
CA MET A 225 17.75 12.71 -8.96
C MET A 225 17.68 12.85 -7.44
N ALA A 226 16.63 13.48 -6.90
CA ALA A 226 16.46 13.62 -5.45
C ALA A 226 16.33 12.26 -4.76
N ARG A 227 15.64 11.29 -5.38
CA ARG A 227 15.55 9.90 -4.89
C ARG A 227 16.91 9.19 -4.89
N ARG A 228 17.72 9.37 -5.94
CA ARG A 228 19.07 8.79 -6.03
C ARG A 228 20.03 9.34 -4.96
N LYS A 229 19.93 10.62 -4.62
CA LYS A 229 20.74 11.22 -3.55
C LYS A 229 20.38 10.64 -2.17
N LYS A 230 19.10 10.42 -1.88
CA LYS A 230 18.67 9.80 -0.61
C LYS A 230 19.16 8.36 -0.45
N GLN A 231 19.24 7.59 -1.54
CA GLN A 231 19.77 6.22 -1.49
C GLN A 231 21.28 6.15 -1.19
N LYS A 232 22.07 7.12 -1.66
CA LYS A 232 23.53 7.17 -1.39
C LYS A 232 23.89 7.65 0.03
N VAL A 233 23.02 8.43 0.68
CA VAL A 233 23.25 8.93 2.05
C VAL A 233 22.94 7.84 3.10
N GLN A 234 22.20 6.80 2.72
CA GLN A 234 21.82 5.71 3.63
C GLN A 234 22.80 4.53 3.63
N THR A 235 23.93 4.65 2.92
CA THR A 235 24.97 3.60 2.77
C THR A 235 26.36 4.05 3.25
N ILE A 236 26.45 5.10 4.06
CA ILE A 236 27.68 5.56 4.73
C ILE A 236 27.44 5.59 6.23
#